data_AF-A0A3D4HD29-F1
#
_entry.id   AF-A0A3D4HD29-F1
#
_cell.length_a   1.000
_cell.length_b   1.000
_cell.length_c   1.000
_cell.angle_alpha   90.00
_cell.angle_beta   90.00
_cell.angle_gamma   90.00
#
_symmetry.space_group_name_H-M   'P 1'
#
loop_
_entity.id
_entity.type
_entity.pdbx_description
1 polymer ?
#
loop_
_entity_poly.entity_id
_entity_poly.type
_entity_poly.pdbx_seq_one_letter_code
_entity_poly.pdbx_strand_id
1 'polypeptide(L)'
;MNDYFSKFSKAVETEVKKAEKGYKHAGESAQEIAKTAANSMSQAGDRFHSQGSADLAKERYDAVLAFKNEVEQKGESIFINFEGNDIVLVDNPIIIPGFTIASTKSPLGQKLIDKKP
;
A
#
# COMPACT_ATOMS: atom_id res chain seq x y z
N MET A 1 -5.25 24.65 10.59
CA MET A 1 -4.75 23.26 10.67
C MET A 1 -5.18 22.56 9.40
N ASN A 2 -4.24 21.89 8.74
CA ASN A 2 -4.26 21.57 7.32
C ASN A 2 -5.24 20.42 7.01
N ASP A 3 -6.38 20.77 6.42
CA ASP A 3 -7.45 19.82 6.05
C ASP A 3 -6.97 18.74 5.06
N TYR A 4 -5.96 19.06 4.24
CA TYR A 4 -5.39 18.15 3.25
C TYR A 4 -4.65 16.95 3.87
N PHE A 5 -3.79 17.17 4.87
CA PHE A 5 -3.07 16.07 5.55
C PHE A 5 -4.04 15.15 6.29
N SER A 6 -5.05 15.70 6.95
CA SER A 6 -6.06 14.89 7.65
C SER A 6 -6.85 14.01 6.68
N LYS A 7 -7.24 14.55 5.52
CA LYS A 7 -7.90 13.79 4.45
C LYS A 7 -6.99 12.69 3.89
N PHE A 8 -5.73 13.01 3.65
CA PHE A 8 -4.74 12.05 3.18
C PHE A 8 -4.54 10.90 4.17
N SER A 9 -4.29 11.23 5.44
CA SER A 9 -4.11 10.23 6.51
C SER A 9 -5.31 9.28 6.60
N LYS A 10 -6.55 9.82 6.55
CA LYS A 10 -7.76 9.00 6.54
C LYS A 10 -7.87 8.09 5.31
N ALA A 11 -7.44 8.57 4.14
CA ALA A 11 -7.41 7.78 2.91
C ALA A 11 -6.40 6.63 3.03
N VAL A 12 -5.22 6.89 3.60
CA VAL A 12 -4.21 5.86 3.89
C VAL A 12 -4.75 4.82 4.89
N GLU A 13 -5.38 5.25 5.99
CA GLU A 13 -6.00 4.33 6.95
C GLU A 13 -7.09 3.46 6.33
N THR A 14 -7.86 4.02 5.40
CA THR A 14 -8.88 3.28 4.66
C THR A 14 -8.25 2.21 3.78
N GLU A 15 -7.14 2.53 3.12
CA GLU A 15 -6.42 1.59 2.26
C GLU A 15 -5.74 0.47 3.08
N VAL A 16 -5.19 0.80 4.26
CA VAL A 16 -4.69 -0.20 5.23
C VAL A 16 -5.80 -1.19 5.60
N LYS A 17 -7.00 -0.70 5.94
CA LYS A 17 -8.14 -1.57 6.30
C LYS A 17 -8.60 -2.45 5.13
N LYS A 18 -8.57 -1.94 3.90
CA LYS A 18 -8.89 -2.75 2.71
C LYS A 18 -7.85 -3.83 2.48
N ALA A 19 -6.56 -3.47 2.55
CA ALA A 19 -5.45 -4.41 2.41
C ALA A 19 -5.50 -5.50 3.49
N GLU A 20 -5.78 -5.12 4.75
CA GLU A 20 -5.94 -6.05 5.86
C GLU A 20 -7.09 -7.04 5.62
N LYS A 21 -8.25 -6.54 5.18
CA LYS A 21 -9.41 -7.40 4.85
C LYS A 21 -9.08 -8.36 3.70
N GLY A 22 -8.43 -7.87 2.64
CA GLY A 22 -8.01 -8.70 1.51
C GLY A 22 -7.03 -9.79 1.92
N TYR A 23 -6.04 -9.46 2.74
CA TYR A 23 -5.08 -10.40 3.32
C TYR A 23 -5.77 -11.48 4.16
N LYS A 24 -6.66 -11.09 5.09
CA LYS A 24 -7.41 -12.05 5.92
C LYS A 24 -8.24 -13.00 5.06
N HIS A 25 -8.97 -12.46 4.08
CA HIS A 25 -9.82 -13.28 3.22
C HIS A 25 -9.02 -14.26 2.34
N ALA A 26 -7.87 -13.82 1.82
CA ALA A 26 -6.96 -14.69 1.06
C ALA A 26 -6.37 -15.80 1.96
N GLY A 27 -6.01 -15.47 3.20
CA GLY A 27 -5.54 -16.45 4.18
C GLY A 27 -6.61 -17.48 4.56
N GLU A 28 -7.84 -17.05 4.81
CA GLU A 28 -8.99 -17.93 5.07
C GLU A 28 -9.24 -18.88 3.89
N SER A 29 -9.26 -18.34 2.67
CA SER A 29 -9.45 -19.11 1.43
C SER A 29 -8.36 -20.16 1.25
N ALA A 30 -7.10 -19.79 1.44
CA ALA A 30 -5.96 -20.72 1.36
C ALA A 30 -6.07 -21.83 2.42
N GLN A 31 -6.53 -21.50 3.63
CA GLN A 31 -6.72 -22.47 4.70
C GLN A 31 -7.86 -23.46 4.40
N GLU A 32 -8.98 -23.00 3.83
CA GLU A 32 -10.08 -23.87 3.41
C GLU A 32 -9.69 -24.79 2.25
N ILE A 33 -8.97 -24.26 1.26
CA ILE A 33 -8.41 -25.07 0.16
C ILE A 33 -7.42 -26.09 0.73
N ALA A 34 -6.52 -25.68 1.63
CA ALA A 34 -5.60 -26.60 2.30
C ALA A 34 -6.31 -27.77 3.00
N LYS A 35 -7.47 -27.55 3.63
CA LYS A 35 -8.24 -28.61 4.29
C LYS A 35 -8.90 -29.59 3.30
N THR A 36 -9.36 -29.08 2.16
CA THR A 36 -10.17 -29.88 1.19
C THR A 36 -9.32 -30.57 0.12
N ALA A 37 -8.13 -30.06 -0.17
CA ALA A 37 -7.28 -30.51 -1.27
C ALA A 37 -6.36 -31.74 -0.97
N ALA A 38 -6.84 -32.71 -0.18
CA ALA A 38 -5.99 -33.77 0.36
C ALA A 38 -5.58 -34.88 -0.63
N ASN A 39 -6.30 -35.09 -1.74
CA ASN A 39 -6.27 -36.39 -2.44
C ASN A 39 -6.10 -36.33 -3.98
N SER A 40 -5.74 -35.20 -4.60
CA SER A 40 -5.46 -35.18 -6.05
C SER A 40 -4.38 -34.17 -6.50
N MET A 41 -3.72 -34.44 -7.64
CA MET A 41 -2.76 -33.50 -8.24
C MET A 41 -3.40 -32.16 -8.63
N SER A 42 -4.68 -32.17 -9.05
CA SER A 42 -5.41 -30.94 -9.38
C SER A 42 -5.58 -30.05 -8.14
N GLN A 43 -5.89 -30.68 -7.00
CA GLN A 43 -6.03 -30.04 -5.70
C GLN A 43 -4.71 -29.48 -5.16
N ALA A 44 -3.56 -30.08 -5.50
CA ALA A 44 -2.25 -29.53 -5.18
C ALA A 44 -1.97 -28.21 -5.93
N GLY A 45 -2.43 -28.09 -7.18
CA GLY A 45 -2.36 -26.84 -7.95
C GLY A 45 -3.18 -25.72 -7.31
N ASP A 46 -4.41 -26.02 -6.87
CA ASP A 46 -5.28 -25.06 -6.19
C ASP A 46 -4.70 -24.58 -4.85
N ARG A 47 -4.04 -25.48 -4.10
CA ARG A 47 -3.28 -25.11 -2.88
C ARG A 47 -2.14 -24.16 -3.20
N PHE A 48 -1.33 -24.46 -4.20
CA PHE A 48 -0.19 -23.62 -4.56
C PHE A 48 -0.65 -22.23 -5.02
N HIS A 49 -1.71 -22.17 -5.84
CA HIS A 49 -2.24 -20.90 -6.34
C HIS A 49 -2.88 -20.03 -5.23
N SER A 50 -3.63 -20.65 -4.32
CA SER A 50 -4.23 -19.94 -3.18
C SER A 50 -3.21 -19.48 -2.14
N GLN A 51 -2.16 -20.26 -1.88
CA GLN A 51 -1.03 -19.81 -1.07
C GLN A 51 -0.31 -18.61 -1.68
N GLY A 52 0.02 -18.67 -2.98
CA GLY A 52 0.65 -17.53 -3.66
C GLY A 52 -0.22 -16.26 -3.66
N SER A 53 -1.54 -16.42 -3.73
CA SER A 53 -2.49 -15.30 -3.58
C SER A 53 -2.48 -14.71 -2.17
N ALA A 54 -2.40 -15.56 -1.14
CA ALA A 54 -2.31 -15.12 0.26
C ALA A 54 -0.97 -14.41 0.56
N ASP A 55 0.14 -14.94 0.03
CA ASP A 55 1.47 -14.33 0.17
C ASP A 55 1.51 -12.95 -0.49
N LEU A 56 1.01 -12.82 -1.73
CA LEU A 56 0.92 -11.52 -2.41
C LEU A 56 0.03 -10.53 -1.65
N ALA A 57 -1.09 -10.99 -1.09
CA ALA A 57 -1.97 -10.14 -0.29
C ALA A 57 -1.29 -9.67 1.00
N LYS A 58 -0.46 -10.53 1.62
CA LYS A 58 0.36 -10.18 2.77
C LYS A 58 1.43 -9.15 2.41
N GLU A 59 2.18 -9.35 1.34
CA GLU A 59 3.19 -8.40 0.87
C GLU A 59 2.57 -7.02 0.59
N ARG A 60 1.38 -6.99 0.00
CA ARG A 60 0.63 -5.74 -0.18
C ARG A 60 0.23 -5.09 1.14
N TYR A 61 -0.28 -5.87 2.10
CA TYR A 61 -0.64 -5.36 3.41
C TYR A 61 0.58 -4.76 4.14
N ASP A 62 1.70 -5.48 4.14
CA ASP A 62 2.95 -5.04 4.75
C ASP A 62 3.48 -3.75 4.08
N ALA A 63 3.40 -3.64 2.74
CA ALA A 63 3.79 -2.44 2.02
C ALA A 63 2.91 -1.22 2.37
N VAL A 64 1.59 -1.40 2.45
CA VAL A 64 0.65 -0.33 2.82
C VAL A 64 0.83 0.08 4.29
N LEU A 65 1.15 -0.87 5.17
CA LEU A 65 1.45 -0.58 6.57
C LEU A 65 2.77 0.19 6.74
N ALA A 66 3.80 -0.20 6.01
CA ALA A 66 5.07 0.52 5.98
C ALA A 66 4.88 1.96 5.47
N PHE A 67 4.05 2.13 4.43
CA PHE A 67 3.69 3.46 3.92
C PHE A 67 2.96 4.31 4.97
N LYS A 68 1.98 3.75 5.69
CA LYS A 68 1.29 4.44 6.79
C LYS A 68 2.29 4.95 7.83
N ASN A 69 3.20 4.09 8.27
CA ASN A 69 4.22 4.44 9.24
C ASN A 69 5.16 5.55 8.72
N GLU A 70 5.54 5.50 7.44
CA GLU A 70 6.35 6.54 6.81
C GLU A 70 5.62 7.90 6.82
N VAL A 71 4.33 7.91 6.47
CA VAL A 71 3.49 9.11 6.50
C VAL A 71 3.33 9.67 7.91
N GLU A 72 3.14 8.82 8.92
CA GLU A 72 3.02 9.24 10.33
C GLU A 72 4.35 9.80 10.87
N GLN A 73 5.49 9.22 10.48
CA GLN A 73 6.82 9.70 10.90
C GLN A 73 7.20 11.02 10.25
N LYS A 74 6.95 11.17 8.95
CA LYS A 74 7.33 12.38 8.21
C LYS A 74 6.28 13.51 8.35
N GLY A 75 5.04 13.17 8.70
CA GLY A 75 3.97 14.14 8.93
C GLY A 75 3.70 15.02 7.71
N GLU A 76 3.42 16.30 7.94
CA GLU A 76 3.11 17.26 6.86
C GLU A 76 4.32 17.64 5.98
N SER A 77 5.54 17.23 6.34
CA SER A 77 6.76 17.59 5.59
C SER A 77 6.88 16.92 4.22
N ILE A 78 6.07 15.88 3.98
CA ILE A 78 5.99 15.13 2.73
C ILE A 78 5.19 15.85 1.64
N PHE A 79 4.42 16.88 2.00
CA PHE A 79 3.61 17.61 1.02
C PHE A 79 4.46 18.70 0.37
N ILE A 80 4.50 18.67 -0.95
CA ILE A 80 5.12 19.70 -1.77
C ILE A 80 4.08 20.19 -2.77
N ASN A 81 3.90 21.51 -2.82
CA ASN A 81 3.16 22.13 -3.91
C ASN A 81 4.12 22.38 -5.08
N PHE A 82 3.84 21.79 -6.24
CA PHE A 82 4.63 21.94 -7.44
C PHE A 82 3.75 22.31 -8.62
N GLU A 83 4.01 23.47 -9.22
CA GLU A 83 3.25 24.00 -10.37
C GLU A 83 1.73 24.01 -10.12
N GLY A 84 1.31 24.31 -8.90
CA GLY A 84 -0.10 24.35 -8.49
C GLY A 84 -0.72 22.98 -8.16
N ASN A 85 0.07 21.90 -8.15
CA ASN A 85 -0.39 20.57 -7.77
C ASN A 85 0.21 20.16 -6.42
N ASP A 86 -0.62 19.65 -5.51
CA ASP A 86 -0.16 19.06 -4.26
C ASP A 86 0.33 17.63 -4.50
N ILE A 87 1.61 17.41 -4.23
CA ILE A 87 2.30 16.13 -4.40
C ILE A 87 2.78 15.64 -3.04
N VAL A 88 2.52 14.36 -2.77
CA VAL A 88 3.03 13.67 -1.59
C VAL A 88 4.33 12.95 -1.96
N LEU A 89 5.43 13.30 -1.31
CA LEU A 89 6.74 12.67 -1.48
C LEU A 89 6.99 11.62 -0.41
N VAL A 90 7.16 10.38 -0.87
CA VAL A 90 7.48 9.23 -0.01
C VAL A 90 8.57 8.37 -0.64
N ASP A 91 9.17 7.45 0.11
CA ASP A 91 10.22 6.61 -0.43
C ASP A 91 9.63 5.50 -1.31
N ASN A 92 8.57 4.86 -0.84
CA ASN A 92 7.89 3.76 -1.52
C ASN A 92 6.42 4.12 -1.81
N PRO A 93 6.10 4.74 -2.97
CA PRO A 93 4.75 5.21 -3.26
C PRO A 93 3.77 4.05 -3.44
N ILE A 94 2.60 4.20 -2.82
CA ILE A 94 1.41 3.39 -3.10
C ILE A 94 0.35 4.25 -3.77
N ILE A 95 -0.60 3.63 -4.46
CA ILE A 95 -1.70 4.36 -5.10
C ILE A 95 -2.75 4.67 -4.04
N ILE A 96 -2.97 5.95 -3.76
CA ILE A 96 -4.11 6.43 -2.97
C ILE A 96 -5.04 7.23 -3.89
N PRO A 97 -6.29 6.79 -4.09
CA PRO A 97 -7.23 7.51 -4.95
C PRO A 97 -7.41 8.96 -4.53
N GLY A 98 -7.28 9.89 -5.50
CA GLY A 98 -7.45 11.32 -5.27
C GLY A 98 -6.20 12.05 -4.79
N PHE A 99 -5.05 11.39 -4.69
CA PHE A 99 -3.79 12.00 -4.29
C PHE A 99 -2.68 11.69 -5.29
N THR A 100 -1.87 12.70 -5.59
CA THR A 100 -0.67 12.55 -6.42
C THR A 100 0.49 12.21 -5.51
N ILE A 101 1.07 11.02 -5.69
CA ILE A 101 2.16 10.52 -4.84
C ILE A 101 3.36 10.22 -5.74
N ALA A 102 4.54 10.71 -5.34
CA ALA A 102 5.78 10.48 -6.06
C ALA A 102 6.86 9.92 -5.14
N SER A 103 7.73 9.07 -5.71
CA SER A 103 8.87 8.54 -4.96
C SER A 103 9.97 9.59 -4.85
N THR A 104 10.53 9.79 -3.66
CA THR A 104 11.74 10.58 -3.40
C THR A 104 12.94 10.09 -4.23
N LYS A 105 12.96 8.80 -4.57
CA LYS A 105 14.03 8.15 -5.37
C LYS A 105 13.85 8.36 -6.87
N SER A 106 12.65 8.75 -7.32
CA SER A 106 12.37 8.96 -8.75
C SER A 106 13.03 10.25 -9.26
N PRO A 107 13.34 10.36 -10.57
CA PRO A 107 13.87 11.60 -11.15
C PRO A 107 12.96 12.82 -10.91
N LEU A 108 11.64 12.61 -10.85
CA LEU A 108 10.68 13.65 -10.49
C LEU A 108 10.82 14.02 -9.01
N GLY A 109 10.86 13.04 -8.11
CA GLY A 109 11.02 13.28 -6.68
C GLY A 109 12.33 13.99 -6.33
N GLN A 110 13.45 13.61 -6.94
CA GLN A 110 14.73 14.30 -6.74
C GLN A 110 14.64 15.76 -7.20
N LYS A 111 14.08 16.03 -8.39
CA LYS A 111 13.84 17.41 -8.86
C LYS A 111 12.94 18.23 -7.92
N LEU A 112 11.97 17.59 -7.27
CA LEU A 112 11.08 18.24 -6.31
C LEU A 112 11.80 18.53 -4.98
N ILE A 113 12.73 17.66 -4.56
CA ILE A 113 13.57 17.85 -3.37
C ILE A 113 14.60 18.96 -3.60
N ASP A 114 15.29 18.97 -4.75
CA ASP A 114 16.27 20.01 -5.10
C ASP A 114 15.65 21.40 -5.29
N LYS A 115 14.35 21.47 -5.60
CA LYS A 115 13.59 22.73 -5.71
C LYS A 115 12.94 23.18 -4.41
N LYS A 116 13.10 22.43 -3.31
CA LYS A 116 12.57 22.82 -2.01
C LYS A 116 13.40 24.04 -1.54
N PRO A 117 12.79 25.22 -1.34
CA PRO A 117 13.51 26.44 -0.94
C PRO A 117 14.11 26.32 0.47
#